data_AF-A0A8S9GQJ6-F1
#
_entry.id   AF-A0A8S9GQJ6-F1
#
_cell.length_a   1.000
_cell.length_b   1.000
_cell.length_c   1.000
_cell.angle_alpha   90.00
_cell.angle_beta   90.00
_cell.angle_gamma   90.00
#
_symmetry.space_group_name_H-M   'P 1'
#
loop_
_entity.id
_entity.type
_entity.pdbx_description
1 polymer ?
#
loop_
_entity_poly.entity_id
_entity_poly.type
_entity_poly.pdbx_seq_one_letter_code
_entity_poly.pdbx_strand_id
1 'polypeptide(L)'
;MAKYNEIAKKKREAKADRKRAIHGDPLTNKLKSRAPVVSVSGKRQKKLLRKWRREQKEMVEKGLVTMEDVEMASADGLSSCFVN
;
A
#
# COMPACT_ATOMS: atom_id res chain seq x y z
N MET A 1 38.90 -21.75 -7.05
CA MET A 1 37.93 -20.62 -6.98
C MET A 1 36.79 -20.73 -8.00
N ALA A 2 37.04 -20.99 -9.29
CA ALA A 2 36.00 -21.04 -10.33
C ALA A 2 34.88 -22.07 -10.07
N LYS A 3 35.23 -23.30 -9.70
CA LYS A 3 34.27 -24.39 -9.42
C LYS A 3 33.25 -24.06 -8.32
N TYR A 4 33.68 -23.34 -7.27
CA TYR A 4 32.78 -22.92 -6.20
C TYR A 4 31.78 -21.85 -6.68
N ASN A 5 32.25 -20.91 -7.50
CA ASN A 5 31.41 -19.86 -8.07
C ASN A 5 30.34 -20.44 -9.00
N GLU A 6 30.67 -21.46 -9.79
CA GLU A 6 29.72 -22.18 -10.63
C GLU A 6 28.64 -22.89 -9.81
N ILE A 7 29.04 -23.57 -8.74
CA ILE A 7 28.10 -24.21 -7.81
C ILE A 7 27.20 -23.17 -7.15
N ALA A 8 27.76 -22.04 -6.72
CA ALA A 8 27.00 -20.95 -6.11
C ALA A 8 26.01 -20.33 -7.11
N LYS A 9 26.40 -20.17 -8.38
CA LYS A 9 25.54 -19.68 -9.46
C LYS A 9 24.35 -20.62 -9.67
N LYS A 10 24.60 -21.92 -9.82
CA LYS A 10 23.54 -22.94 -9.97
C LYS A 10 22.57 -22.93 -8.79
N LYS A 11 23.08 -22.79 -7.55
CA LYS A 11 22.23 -22.69 -6.35
C LYS A 11 21.35 -21.42 -6.36
N ARG A 12 21.87 -20.29 -6.84
CA ARG A 12 21.10 -19.04 -6.97
C ARG A 12 20.00 -19.16 -8.01
N GLU A 13 20.30 -19.78 -9.15
CA GLU A 13 19.33 -20.05 -10.22
C GLU A 13 18.20 -20.95 -9.74
N ALA A 14 18.52 -22.11 -9.15
CA ALA A 14 17.51 -23.02 -8.59
C ALA A 14 16.61 -22.35 -7.54
N LYS A 15 17.18 -21.46 -6.70
CA LYS A 15 16.40 -20.70 -5.72
C LYS A 15 15.48 -19.68 -6.40
N ALA A 16 15.91 -19.05 -7.49
CA ALA A 16 15.08 -18.13 -8.25
C ALA A 16 13.93 -18.85 -8.95
N ASP A 17 14.18 -20.02 -9.53
CA ASP A 17 13.15 -20.82 -10.20
C ASP A 17 12.12 -21.35 -9.21
N ARG A 18 12.55 -21.81 -8.04
CA ARG A 18 11.62 -22.17 -6.95
C ARG A 18 10.73 -21.00 -6.54
N LYS A 19 11.27 -19.79 -6.47
CA LYS A 19 10.47 -18.58 -6.16
C LYS A 19 9.48 -18.26 -7.27
N ARG A 20 9.84 -18.46 -8.54
CA ARG A 20 8.93 -18.28 -9.69
C ARG A 20 7.81 -19.31 -9.70
N ALA A 21 8.10 -20.56 -9.36
CA ALA A 21 7.09 -21.60 -9.27
C ALA A 21 6.05 -21.33 -8.16
N ILE A 22 6.49 -20.82 -7.01
CA ILE A 22 5.60 -20.59 -5.85
C ILE A 22 4.87 -19.24 -5.93
N HIS A 23 5.55 -18.18 -6.39
CA HIS A 23 5.05 -16.79 -6.32
C HIS A 23 4.95 -16.08 -7.67
N GLY A 24 5.25 -16.78 -8.76
CA GLY A 24 5.13 -16.24 -10.11
C GLY A 24 3.68 -16.05 -10.52
N ASP A 25 3.46 -15.14 -11.45
CA ASP A 25 2.16 -15.01 -12.10
C ASP A 25 1.86 -16.26 -12.96
N PRO A 26 0.66 -16.86 -12.88
CA PRO A 26 0.35 -18.10 -13.60
C PRO A 26 0.49 -17.99 -15.13
N LEU A 27 0.35 -16.79 -15.70
CA LEU A 27 0.47 -16.61 -17.15
C LEU A 27 1.91 -16.36 -17.61
N THR A 28 2.71 -15.65 -16.80
CA THR A 28 4.05 -15.19 -17.23
C THR A 28 5.21 -15.83 -16.47
N ASN A 29 4.93 -16.57 -15.39
CA ASN A 29 5.90 -17.17 -14.46
C ASN A 29 6.94 -16.18 -13.89
N LYS A 30 6.72 -14.87 -14.06
CA LYS A 30 7.56 -13.81 -13.53
C LYS A 30 7.08 -13.41 -12.15
N LEU A 31 8.01 -13.10 -11.24
CA LEU A 31 7.68 -12.48 -9.97
C LEU A 31 7.22 -11.05 -10.21
N LYS A 32 6.10 -10.65 -9.59
CA LYS A 32 5.65 -9.25 -9.59
C LYS A 32 6.64 -8.41 -8.79
N SER A 33 7.23 -7.39 -9.42
CA SER A 33 8.03 -6.40 -8.71
C SER A 33 7.10 -5.49 -7.93
N ARG A 34 7.02 -5.65 -6.61
CA ARG A 34 6.32 -4.69 -5.75
C ARG A 34 7.19 -3.45 -5.63
N ALA A 35 6.73 -2.32 -6.18
CA ALA A 35 7.36 -1.04 -5.90
C ALA A 35 7.36 -0.83 -4.38
N PRO A 36 8.49 -0.42 -3.77
CA PRO A 36 8.50 -0.10 -2.36
C PRO A 36 7.47 0.98 -2.11
N VAL A 37 6.70 0.85 -1.03
CA VAL A 37 5.76 1.90 -0.62
C VAL A 37 6.60 3.14 -0.35
N VAL A 38 6.43 4.17 -1.18
CA VAL A 38 7.18 5.41 -1.02
C VAL A 38 6.74 6.06 0.28
N SER A 39 7.62 6.07 1.27
CA SER A 39 7.36 6.72 2.55
C SER A 39 7.16 8.22 2.32
N VAL A 40 6.01 8.75 2.73
CA VAL A 40 5.72 10.18 2.63
C VAL A 40 6.46 10.92 3.75
N SER A 41 7.29 11.91 3.40
CA SER A 41 7.94 12.78 4.40
C SER A 41 6.90 13.47 5.29
N GLY A 42 7.20 13.64 6.58
CA GLY A 42 6.31 14.32 7.53
C GLY A 42 5.88 15.72 7.10
N LYS A 43 6.73 16.46 6.37
CA LYS A 43 6.35 17.75 5.77
C LYS A 43 5.24 17.59 4.73
N ARG A 44 5.34 16.57 3.87
CA ARG A 44 4.35 16.25 2.83
C ARG A 44 3.06 15.72 3.45
N GLN A 45 3.14 14.92 4.51
CA GLN A 45 1.96 14.48 5.28
C GLN A 45 1.21 15.67 5.87
N LYS A 46 1.91 16.61 6.53
CA LYS A 46 1.30 17.86 7.04
C LYS A 46 0.67 18.70 5.93
N LYS A 47 1.30 18.79 4.75
CA LYS A 47 0.74 19.49 3.58
C LYS A 47 -0.54 18.82 3.07
N LEU A 48 -0.54 17.49 2.95
CA LEU A 48 -1.71 16.72 2.51
C LEU A 48 -2.87 16.87 3.50
N LEU A 49 -2.61 16.78 4.81
CA LEU A 49 -3.62 17.01 5.85
C LEU A 49 -4.19 18.43 5.81
N ARG A 50 -3.37 19.44 5.52
CA ARG A 50 -3.85 20.83 5.35
C ARG A 50 -4.70 20.98 4.08
N LYS A 51 -4.30 20.37 2.97
CA LYS A 51 -5.06 20.39 1.70
C LYS A 51 -6.42 19.72 1.89
N TRP A 52 -6.41 18.54 2.50
CA TRP A 52 -7.62 17.77 2.80
C TRP A 52 -8.57 18.57 3.72
N ARG A 53 -8.08 19.20 4.78
CA ARG A 53 -8.94 20.07 5.62
C ARG A 53 -9.55 21.25 4.89
N ARG A 54 -8.84 21.85 3.93
CA ARG A 54 -9.41 22.93 3.09
C ARG A 54 -10.48 22.39 2.16
N GLU A 55 -10.22 21.27 1.51
CA GLU A 55 -11.20 20.60 0.64
C GLU A 55 -12.47 20.25 1.43
N GLN A 56 -12.35 19.67 2.64
CA GLN A 56 -13.50 19.41 3.50
C GLN A 56 -14.28 20.70 3.84
N LYS A 57 -13.58 21.79 4.17
CA LYS A 57 -14.23 23.08 4.45
C LYS A 57 -14.98 23.63 3.23
N GLU A 58 -14.38 23.55 2.05
CA GLU A 58 -15.01 23.96 0.80
C GLU A 58 -16.23 23.10 0.45
N MET A 59 -16.20 21.80 0.78
CA MET A 59 -17.33 20.89 0.56
C MET A 59 -18.51 21.21 1.47
N VAL A 60 -18.23 21.56 2.73
CA VAL A 60 -19.24 22.07 3.67
C VAL A 60 -19.81 23.41 3.20
N GLU A 61 -18.97 24.33 2.74
CA GLU A 61 -19.40 25.64 2.24
C GLU A 61 -20.25 25.55 0.96
N LYS A 62 -19.94 24.57 0.09
CA LYS A 62 -20.74 24.26 -1.10
C LYS A 62 -22.02 23.47 -0.76
N GLY A 63 -22.26 23.15 0.50
CA GLY A 63 -23.43 22.38 0.96
C GLY A 63 -23.42 20.91 0.50
N LEU A 64 -22.27 20.39 0.05
CA LEU A 64 -22.14 19.01 -0.43
C LEU A 64 -22.00 17.99 0.71
N VAL A 65 -21.72 18.47 1.93
CA VAL A 65 -21.64 17.68 3.16
C VAL A 65 -22.66 18.27 4.13
N THR A 66 -23.65 17.46 4.49
CA THR A 66 -24.68 17.78 5.48
C THR A 66 -24.27 17.26 6.86
N MET A 67 -24.91 17.76 7.92
CA MET A 67 -24.64 17.28 9.29
C MET A 67 -24.86 15.75 9.42
N GLU A 68 -25.81 15.20 8.66
CA GLU A 68 -26.11 13.76 8.63
C GLU A 68 -24.92 12.92 8.09
N ASP A 69 -24.18 13.44 7.10
CA ASP A 69 -23.01 12.75 6.53
C ASP A 69 -21.85 12.66 7.56
N VAL A 70 -21.73 13.66 8.42
CA VAL A 70 -20.73 13.70 9.51
C VAL A 70 -21.09 12.71 10.61
N GLU A 71 -22.37 12.59 10.94
CA GLU A 71 -22.88 11.64 11.93
C GLU A 71 -22.73 10.19 11.45
N MET A 72 -23.05 9.90 10.18
CA MET A 72 -22.88 8.58 9.57
C MET A 72 -21.40 8.13 9.53
N ALA A 73 -20.48 9.02 9.15
CA ALA A 73 -19.05 8.72 9.15
C ALA A 73 -18.48 8.46 10.56
N SER A 74 -19.04 9.12 11.58
CA SER A 74 -18.63 8.92 12.98
C SER A 74 -19.15 7.59 13.56
N ALA A 75 -20.35 7.17 13.16
CA ALA A 75 -20.92 5.88 13.53
C ALA A 75 -20.15 4.69 12.95
N ASP A 76 -19.70 4.80 11.69
CA ASP A 76 -18.86 3.78 11.04
C ASP A 76 -17.49 3.63 11.72
N GLY A 77 -16.93 4.73 12.23
CA GLY A 77 -15.67 4.69 12.99
C GLY A 77 -15.79 3.98 14.34
N LEU A 78 -16.92 4.18 15.04
CA LEU A 78 -17.17 3.58 16.36
C LEU A 78 -17.52 2.09 16.28
N SER A 79 -18.28 1.67 15.26
CA SER A 79 -18.65 0.25 15.07
C SER A 79 -17.44 -0.65 14.79
N SER A 80 -16.38 -0.12 14.15
CA SER A 80 -15.13 -0.85 13.91
C SER A 80 -14.24 -1.01 15.15
N CYS A 81 -14.43 -0.17 16.19
CA CYS A 81 -13.66 -0.22 17.43
C CYS A 81 -14.29 -1.11 18.51
N PHE A 82 -15.55 -1.53 18.34
CA PHE A 82 -16.27 -2.36 19.33
C PHE A 82 -16.15 -3.87 19.08
N VAL A 83 -15.32 -4.29 18.12
CA VAL A 83 -14.96 -5.70 17.92
C VAL A 83 -13.45 -5.84 18.09
N ASN A 84 -13.02 -5.86 19.35
CA ASN A 84 -12.02 -6.73 19.98
C ASN A 84 -11.80 -6.29 21.44
#